data_AF-A0A960U1D1-F1
#
_entry.id   AF-A0A960U1D1-F1
#
_cell.length_a   1.000
_cell.length_b   1.000
_cell.length_c   1.000
_cell.angle_alpha   90.00
_cell.angle_beta   90.00
_cell.angle_gamma   90.00
#
_symmetry.space_group_name_H-M   'P 1'
#
loop_
_entity.id
_entity.type
_entity.pdbx_description
1 polymer ?
#
loop_
_entity_poly.entity_id
_entity_poly.type
_entity_poly.pdbx_seq_one_letter_code
_entity_poly.pdbx_strand_id
1 'polypeptide(L)'
;PRPLYAEVPIELEMTGNYHNIAIYFDKISKQDRIINISNVKLSQPKVVSGETQVQASCTTTAFRFVPQATQQAAVASGAAAAKAAPRKK
;
A
#
# COMPACT_ATOMS: atom_id res chain seq x y z
N PRO A 1 -15.96 24.16 -0.44
CA PRO A 1 -16.49 22.83 0.00
C PRO A 1 -15.39 22.02 0.71
N ARG A 2 -15.60 21.62 1.98
CA ARG A 2 -14.61 20.82 2.72
C ARG A 2 -14.74 19.34 2.31
N PRO A 3 -13.63 18.60 2.12
CA PRO A 3 -13.70 17.20 1.76
C PRO A 3 -14.30 16.38 2.93
N LEU A 4 -15.31 15.57 2.63
CA LEU A 4 -16.00 14.69 3.59
C LEU A 4 -15.21 13.42 3.92
N TYR A 5 -14.13 13.17 3.16
CA TYR A 5 -13.30 11.97 3.24
C TYR A 5 -11.82 12.36 3.24
N ALA A 6 -11.00 11.56 3.90
CA ALA A 6 -9.54 11.63 3.81
C ALA A 6 -9.01 10.38 3.12
N GLU A 7 -8.06 10.59 2.23
CA GLU A 7 -7.29 9.56 1.55
C GLU A 7 -6.04 9.27 2.35
N VAL A 8 -5.73 7.98 2.51
CA VAL A 8 -4.50 7.51 3.14
C VAL A 8 -3.73 6.71 2.08
N PRO A 9 -2.81 7.35 1.33
CA PRO A 9 -1.98 6.66 0.37
C PRO A 9 -0.85 5.90 1.08
N ILE A 10 -0.64 4.65 0.65
CA ILE A 10 0.41 3.76 1.16
C ILE A 10 1.17 3.23 -0.04
N GLU A 11 2.47 3.44 -0.07
CA GLU A 11 3.36 2.79 -1.03
C GLU A 11 3.69 1.38 -0.53
N LEU A 12 3.47 0.38 -1.38
CA LEU A 12 3.69 -1.02 -1.09
C LEU A 12 4.70 -1.58 -2.07
N GLU A 13 5.64 -2.34 -1.52
CA GLU A 13 6.62 -3.10 -2.28
C GLU A 13 6.60 -4.54 -1.77
N MET A 14 6.50 -5.50 -2.68
CA MET A 14 6.48 -6.92 -2.35
C MET A 14 7.30 -7.71 -3.37
N THR A 15 7.90 -8.81 -2.92
CA THR A 15 8.66 -9.72 -3.78
C THR A 15 8.06 -11.11 -3.67
N GLY A 16 7.78 -11.74 -4.80
CA GLY A 16 7.23 -13.08 -4.84
C GLY A 16 7.05 -13.61 -6.25
N ASN A 17 6.55 -14.82 -6.38
CA ASN A 17 6.12 -15.34 -7.67
C ASN A 17 4.93 -14.51 -8.19
N TYR A 18 4.84 -14.34 -9.51
CA TYR A 18 3.75 -13.65 -10.19
C TYR A 18 2.37 -14.12 -9.70
N HIS A 19 2.19 -15.44 -9.55
CA HIS A 19 0.91 -15.99 -9.11
C HIS A 19 0.57 -15.60 -7.66
N ASN A 20 1.55 -15.58 -6.76
CA ASN A 20 1.33 -15.18 -5.37
C ASN A 20 0.98 -13.69 -5.24
N ILE A 21 1.58 -12.85 -6.09
CA ILE A 21 1.24 -11.43 -6.18
C ILE A 21 -0.20 -11.26 -6.68
N ALA A 22 -0.64 -12.05 -7.66
CA ALA A 22 -2.02 -12.03 -8.14
C ALA A 22 -3.01 -12.46 -7.03
N ILE A 23 -2.70 -13.52 -6.27
CA ILE A 23 -3.50 -13.95 -5.12
C ILE A 23 -3.58 -12.86 -4.05
N TYR A 24 -2.49 -12.11 -3.82
CA TYR A 24 -2.50 -11.00 -2.89
C TYR A 24 -3.49 -9.90 -3.31
N PHE A 25 -3.51 -9.53 -4.60
CA PHE A 25 -4.48 -8.55 -5.10
C PHE A 25 -5.94 -9.06 -5.03
N ASP A 26 -6.18 -10.34 -5.27
CA ASP A 26 -7.50 -10.97 -5.06
C ASP A 26 -7.94 -10.95 -3.59
N LYS A 27 -7.00 -11.07 -2.64
CA LYS A 27 -7.32 -10.93 -1.22
C LYS A 27 -7.63 -9.50 -0.81
N ILE A 28 -7.00 -8.51 -1.45
CA ILE A 28 -7.31 -7.09 -1.21
C ILE A 28 -8.70 -6.75 -1.77
N SER A 29 -9.03 -7.22 -2.97
CA SER A 29 -10.32 -6.93 -3.60
C SER A 29 -11.52 -7.46 -2.80
N LYS A 30 -11.30 -8.49 -1.97
CA LYS A 30 -12.30 -9.10 -1.09
C LYS A 30 -12.37 -8.48 0.32
N GLN A 31 -11.59 -7.44 0.60
CA GLN A 31 -11.68 -6.77 1.91
C GLN A 31 -12.98 -5.99 2.06
N ASP A 32 -13.40 -5.79 3.32
CA ASP A 32 -14.62 -5.08 3.72
C ASP A 32 -14.56 -3.56 3.55
N ARG A 33 -13.49 -3.04 2.95
CA ARG A 33 -13.17 -1.61 2.84
C ARG A 33 -12.85 -1.21 1.41
N ILE A 34 -13.16 0.04 1.08
CA ILE A 34 -12.85 0.62 -0.23
C ILE A 34 -11.36 0.92 -0.29
N ILE A 35 -10.68 0.19 -1.19
CA ILE A 35 -9.24 0.30 -1.41
C ILE A 35 -9.02 0.50 -2.91
N ASN A 36 -8.28 1.55 -3.28
CA ASN A 36 -7.83 1.77 -4.64
C ASN A 36 -6.37 1.34 -4.77
N ILE A 37 -6.05 0.54 -5.79
CA ILE A 37 -4.68 0.15 -6.11
C ILE A 37 -4.31 0.81 -7.44
N SER A 38 -3.30 1.66 -7.44
CA SER A 38 -2.79 2.36 -8.60
C SER A 38 -1.29 2.14 -8.77
N ASN A 39 -0.76 2.52 -9.94
CA ASN A 39 0.67 2.48 -10.25
C ASN A 39 1.34 1.11 -10.03
N VAL A 40 0.63 0.03 -10.37
CA VAL A 40 1.19 -1.32 -10.27
C VAL A 40 2.32 -1.47 -11.28
N LYS A 41 3.54 -1.73 -10.78
CA LYS A 41 4.72 -1.98 -11.58
C LYS A 41 5.35 -3.29 -11.15
N LEU A 42 5.63 -4.15 -12.13
CA LEU A 42 6.38 -5.39 -11.94
C LEU A 42 7.79 -5.17 -12.51
N SER A 43 8.80 -5.46 -11.72
CA SER A 43 10.20 -5.27 -12.09
C SER A 43 11.10 -6.39 -11.57
N GLN A 44 12.32 -6.43 -12.10
CA GLN A 44 13.38 -7.34 -11.66
C GLN A 44 12.97 -8.83 -11.64
N PRO A 45 12.54 -9.41 -12.77
CA PRO A 45 12.36 -10.86 -12.82
C PRO A 45 13.70 -11.55 -12.55
N LYS A 46 13.76 -12.38 -11.50
CA LYS A 46 14.94 -13.17 -11.12
C LYS A 46 14.53 -14.62 -10.96
N VAL A 47 15.31 -15.52 -11.54
CA VAL A 47 15.13 -16.95 -11.31
C VAL A 47 15.90 -17.33 -10.06
N VAL A 48 15.19 -17.70 -9.01
CA VAL A 48 15.76 -18.16 -7.73
C VAL A 48 15.30 -19.59 -7.52
N SER A 49 16.25 -20.53 -7.44
CA SER A 49 15.96 -21.95 -7.20
C SER A 49 14.97 -22.58 -8.20
N GLY A 50 14.99 -22.13 -9.46
CA GLY A 50 14.09 -22.60 -10.52
C GLY A 50 12.72 -21.90 -10.57
N GLU A 51 12.43 -21.00 -9.64
CA GLU A 51 11.20 -20.20 -9.64
C GLU A 51 11.47 -18.76 -10.06
N THR A 52 10.57 -18.19 -10.87
CA THR A 52 10.65 -16.77 -11.26
C THR A 52 10.05 -15.91 -10.17
N GLN A 53 10.91 -15.19 -9.44
CA GLN A 53 10.52 -14.14 -8.51
C GLN A 53 10.45 -12.80 -9.23
N VAL A 54 9.43 -12.02 -8.89
CA VAL A 54 9.18 -10.68 -9.43
C VAL A 54 9.00 -9.74 -8.25
N GLN A 55 9.52 -8.52 -8.39
CA GLN A 55 9.27 -7.43 -7.46
C GLN A 55 8.08 -6.63 -7.97
N ALA A 56 7.07 -6.41 -7.13
CA ALA A 56 5.90 -5.60 -7.41
C ALA A 56 5.90 -4.36 -6.52
N SER A 57 5.71 -3.20 -7.13
CA SER A 57 5.45 -1.94 -6.41
C SER A 57 4.06 -1.42 -6.79
N CYS A 58 3.30 -0.92 -5.82
CA CYS A 58 2.00 -0.30 -6.06
C CYS A 58 1.69 0.78 -5.01
N THR A 59 0.76 1.68 -5.35
CA THR A 59 0.21 2.65 -4.42
C THR A 59 -1.19 2.21 -4.05
N THR A 60 -1.43 2.02 -2.75
CA THR A 60 -2.73 1.62 -2.21
C THR A 60 -3.34 2.77 -1.43
N THR A 61 -4.51 3.25 -1.86
CA THR A 61 -5.22 4.36 -1.23
C THR A 61 -6.47 3.85 -0.55
N ALA A 62 -6.54 4.03 0.77
CA ALA A 62 -7.74 3.76 1.56
C ALA A 62 -8.49 5.06 1.88
N PHE A 63 -9.81 4.98 2.00
CA PHE A 63 -10.68 6.12 2.30
C PHE A 63 -11.26 6.03 3.70
N ARG A 64 -11.21 7.13 4.44
CA ARG A 64 -11.87 7.24 5.75
C ARG A 64 -12.73 8.50 5.83
N PHE A 65 -13.85 8.40 6.53
CA PHE A 65 -14.68 9.57 6.84
C PHE A 65 -13.98 10.44 7.88
N VAL A 66 -14.07 11.78 7.72
CA VAL A 66 -13.54 12.72 8.72
C VAL A 66 -14.68 13.57 9.29
N PRO A 67 -15.17 13.27 10.51
CA PRO A 67 -16.08 14.15 11.22
C PRO A 67 -15.43 15.52 11.42
N GLN A 68 -16.20 16.62 11.28
CA GLN A 68 -15.69 17.99 11.31
C GLN A 68 -14.84 18.34 12.57
N ALA A 69 -14.94 17.56 13.65
CA ALA A 69 -14.21 17.77 14.91
C ALA A 69 -12.82 17.09 15.00
N THR A 70 -12.44 16.19 14.08
CA THR A 70 -11.20 15.38 14.19
C THR A 70 -10.20 15.58 13.05
N GLN A 71 -10.38 16.62 12.22
CA GLN A 71 -9.50 16.94 11.08
C GLN A 71 -8.04 17.21 11.48
N GLN A 72 -7.75 17.52 12.76
CA GLN A 72 -6.40 17.86 13.22
C GLN A 72 -5.54 16.65 13.67
N ALA A 73 -6.12 15.46 13.91
CA ALA A 73 -5.35 14.33 14.47
C ALA A 73 -4.81 13.34 13.43
N ALA A 74 -5.40 13.28 12.23
CA ALA A 74 -5.06 12.25 11.25
C ALA A 74 -3.92 12.60 10.28
N VAL A 75 -3.49 13.87 10.27
CA VAL A 75 -2.29 14.28 9.54
C VAL A 75 -1.01 13.82 10.25
N ALA A 76 -1.10 13.37 11.52
CA ALA A 76 0.05 12.89 12.30
C ALA A 76 0.32 11.38 12.13
N SER A 77 -0.68 10.56 11.81
CA SER A 77 -0.48 9.10 11.70
C SER A 77 -0.03 8.64 10.32
N GLY A 78 -0.25 9.42 9.26
CA GLY A 78 0.31 9.17 7.92
C GLY A 78 1.80 9.54 7.78
N ALA A 79 2.32 10.41 8.65
CA ALA A 79 3.72 10.86 8.62
C ALA A 79 4.67 10.05 9.53
N ALA A 80 4.13 9.24 10.45
CA ALA A 80 4.95 8.49 11.41
C ALA A 80 5.53 7.17 10.85
N ALA A 81 4.96 6.61 9.77
CA ALA A 81 5.52 5.43 9.11
C ALA A 81 6.72 5.76 8.19
N ALA A 82 6.90 7.03 7.80
CA ALA A 82 8.00 7.47 6.94
C ALA A 82 9.30 7.86 7.70
N LYS A 83 9.35 7.71 9.04
CA LYS A 83 10.54 8.06 9.85
C LYS A 83 11.05 6.96 10.79
N ALA A 84 10.67 5.70 10.60
CA ALA A 84 11.15 4.60 11.43
C ALA A 84 11.78 3.47 10.61
N ALA A 85 12.87 3.77 9.89
CA ALA A 85 13.85 2.76 9.48
C ALA A 85 15.10 2.92 10.36
N PRO A 86 15.41 1.99 11.29
CA PRO A 86 16.70 1.97 11.97
C PRO A 86 17.67 1.11 11.15
N ARG A 87 18.89 1.60 10.89
CA ARG A 87 20.10 0.74 10.87
C ARG A 87 21.39 1.56 10.83
N LYS A 88 22.15 1.40 11.93
CA LYS A 88 23.53 1.83 12.18
C LYS A 88 24.50 1.28 11.11
N LYS A 89 25.42 2.13 10.64
CA LYS A 89 26.87 2.08 10.94
C LYS A 89 27.55 3.32 10.40
#